data_AF-A0A9P5NNS7-F1
#
_entry.id   AF-A0A9P5NNS7-F1
#
_cell.length_a   1.000
_cell.length_b   1.000
_cell.length_c   1.000
_cell.angle_alpha   90.00
_cell.angle_beta   90.00
_cell.angle_gamma   90.00
#
_symmetry.space_group_name_H-M   'P 1'
#
loop_
_entity.id
_entity.type
_entity.pdbx_description
1 polymer ?
#
loop_
_entity_poly.entity_id
_entity_poly.type
_entity_poly.pdbx_seq_one_letter_code
_entity_poly.pdbx_strand_id
1 'polypeptide(L)'
;MDKFQAYRPTNARSTSFRSLLGAVLLVVITLSSLGVTLDWNHRGTVRIPINAAEIVAKCQALHVLPGPPSNFHERVESDRYEAGTPPILLKNATIWTGRVSGHEVVVGDIFLDKGLIKEIGDVKQSMLDSYKDILVLEAEGAWITPGIVDMHSHLGVDSVPELRGSGDTNSLKGLVLPWLRSLDGLNTHDEAYRLSISGGVTTANVLPGSADAIVHRRTSLYHQTAPYDRKIVIIPGS
;
A
#
# COMPACT_ATOMS: atom_id res chain seq x y z
N MET A 1 -68.33 36.25 -72.99
CA MET A 1 -69.56 35.52 -72.64
C MET A 1 -69.17 34.08 -72.33
N ASP A 2 -69.93 33.49 -71.41
CA ASP A 2 -69.95 32.09 -70.95
C ASP A 2 -68.93 31.59 -69.91
N LYS A 3 -69.48 31.44 -68.70
CA LYS A 3 -69.08 30.50 -67.64
C LYS A 3 -69.32 29.06 -68.12
N PHE A 4 -68.43 28.12 -67.80
CA PHE A 4 -68.84 26.74 -67.52
C PHE A 4 -67.93 26.04 -66.48
N GLN A 5 -68.60 25.68 -65.38
CA GLN A 5 -68.46 24.62 -64.37
C GLN A 5 -67.12 23.93 -64.01
N ALA A 6 -67.02 23.71 -62.69
CA ALA A 6 -65.98 23.02 -61.94
C ALA A 6 -65.97 21.49 -62.12
N TYR A 7 -64.77 20.91 -62.01
CA TYR A 7 -64.54 19.47 -61.80
C TYR A 7 -63.70 19.29 -60.53
N ARG A 8 -64.28 18.68 -59.48
CA ARG A 8 -63.56 18.20 -58.29
C ARG A 8 -63.45 16.68 -58.35
N PRO A 9 -62.27 16.09 -58.58
CA PRO A 9 -62.12 14.65 -58.41
C PRO A 9 -62.05 14.31 -56.92
N THR A 10 -62.91 13.39 -56.51
CA THR A 10 -62.91 12.75 -55.19
C THR A 10 -61.73 11.77 -55.11
N ASN A 11 -60.84 11.98 -54.14
CA ASN A 11 -59.75 11.06 -53.83
C ASN A 11 -60.32 9.79 -53.17
N ALA A 12 -60.64 8.77 -53.95
CA ALA A 12 -60.87 7.41 -53.45
C ALA A 12 -59.50 6.77 -53.13
N ARG A 13 -58.91 7.14 -51.99
CA ARG A 13 -57.67 6.52 -51.48
C ARG A 13 -58.02 5.16 -50.88
N SER A 14 -57.52 4.08 -51.46
CA SER A 14 -57.88 2.70 -51.08
C SER A 14 -57.55 2.41 -49.61
N THR A 15 -58.58 2.14 -48.82
CA THR A 15 -58.47 1.79 -47.40
C THR A 15 -57.85 0.40 -47.20
N SER A 16 -57.98 -0.50 -48.18
CA SER A 16 -57.42 -1.86 -48.10
C SER A 16 -55.89 -1.90 -48.16
N PHE A 17 -55.24 -0.95 -48.86
CA PHE A 17 -53.79 -0.90 -48.92
C PHE A 17 -53.18 -0.46 -47.59
N ARG A 18 -53.85 0.48 -46.89
CA ARG A 18 -53.41 0.95 -45.56
C ARG A 18 -53.60 -0.09 -44.47
N SER A 19 -54.68 -0.87 -44.51
CA SER A 19 -54.88 -1.98 -43.55
C SER A 19 -53.88 -3.12 -43.76
N LEU A 20 -53.57 -3.45 -45.02
CA LEU A 20 -52.55 -4.47 -45.34
C LEU A 20 -51.16 -4.04 -44.87
N LEU A 21 -50.78 -2.77 -45.11
CA LEU A 21 -49.51 -2.22 -44.64
C LEU A 21 -49.42 -2.24 -43.11
N GLY A 22 -50.51 -1.90 -42.42
CA GLY A 22 -50.59 -1.94 -40.96
C GLY A 22 -50.44 -3.36 -40.39
N ALA A 23 -51.07 -4.35 -41.02
CA ALA A 23 -50.96 -5.76 -40.62
C ALA A 23 -49.54 -6.31 -40.80
N VAL A 24 -48.89 -5.98 -41.93
CA VAL A 24 -47.48 -6.37 -42.18
C VAL A 24 -46.55 -5.72 -41.15
N LEU A 25 -46.76 -4.45 -40.82
CA LEU A 25 -45.94 -3.74 -39.83
C LEU A 25 -46.08 -4.36 -38.43
N LEU A 26 -47.31 -4.75 -38.04
CA LEU A 26 -47.58 -5.46 -36.79
C LEU A 26 -46.87 -6.82 -36.74
N VAL A 27 -46.90 -7.59 -37.82
CA VAL A 27 -46.19 -8.89 -37.92
C VAL A 27 -44.68 -8.73 -37.84
N VAL A 28 -44.12 -7.70 -38.47
CA VAL A 28 -42.67 -7.41 -38.37
C VAL A 28 -42.29 -6.98 -36.96
N ILE A 29 -43.12 -6.20 -36.27
CA ILE A 29 -42.88 -5.80 -34.88
C ILE A 29 -42.96 -7.00 -33.93
N THR A 30 -43.93 -7.90 -34.11
CA THR A 30 -44.06 -9.10 -33.26
C THR A 30 -42.94 -10.10 -33.51
N LEU A 31 -42.53 -10.32 -34.76
CA LEU A 31 -41.39 -11.19 -35.09
C LEU A 31 -40.05 -10.64 -34.59
N SER A 32 -39.83 -9.32 -34.68
CA SER A 32 -38.60 -8.69 -34.16
C SER A 32 -38.54 -8.72 -32.64
N SER A 33 -39.64 -8.45 -31.94
CA SER A 33 -39.70 -8.58 -30.49
C SER A 33 -39.58 -10.03 -30.00
N LEU A 34 -40.13 -11.00 -30.74
CA LEU A 34 -39.93 -12.43 -30.43
C LEU A 34 -38.48 -12.88 -30.67
N GLY A 35 -37.83 -12.41 -31.74
CA GLY A 35 -36.42 -12.68 -32.00
C GLY A 35 -35.51 -12.10 -30.93
N VAL A 36 -35.75 -10.85 -30.52
CA VAL A 36 -34.99 -10.19 -29.44
C VAL A 36 -35.17 -10.90 -28.10
N THR A 37 -36.38 -11.35 -27.76
CA THR A 37 -36.61 -12.08 -26.50
C THR A 37 -36.01 -13.48 -26.48
N LEU A 38 -35.92 -14.17 -27.62
CA LEU A 38 -35.25 -15.46 -27.74
C LEU A 38 -33.71 -15.33 -27.66
N ASP A 39 -33.14 -14.29 -28.29
CA ASP A 39 -31.70 -14.03 -28.32
C ASP A 39 -31.18 -13.54 -26.95
N TRP A 40 -32.02 -12.84 -26.18
CA TRP A 40 -31.68 -12.42 -24.81
C TRP A 40 -31.65 -13.57 -23.78
N ASN A 41 -32.14 -14.76 -24.15
CA ASN A 41 -32.10 -15.94 -23.30
C ASN A 41 -30.84 -16.79 -23.53
N HIS A 42 -29.81 -16.25 -24.19
CA HIS A 42 -28.47 -16.82 -24.21
C HIS A 42 -27.89 -16.86 -22.79
N ARG A 43 -28.22 -17.92 -22.05
CA ARG A 43 -27.45 -18.39 -20.89
C ARG A 43 -26.10 -18.85 -21.40
N GLY A 44 -25.18 -17.91 -21.61
CA GLY A 44 -23.79 -18.21 -21.85
C GLY A 44 -23.28 -19.07 -20.70
N THR A 45 -22.83 -20.29 -21.01
CA THR A 45 -22.20 -21.15 -20.01
C THR A 45 -20.89 -20.47 -19.60
N VAL A 46 -20.86 -19.89 -18.40
CA VAL A 46 -19.63 -19.32 -17.84
C VAL A 46 -18.71 -20.48 -17.51
N ARG A 47 -17.62 -20.63 -18.27
CA ARG A 47 -16.55 -21.58 -17.92
C ARG A 47 -15.80 -21.04 -16.72
N ILE A 48 -16.01 -21.67 -15.57
CA ILE A 48 -15.27 -21.36 -14.34
C ILE A 48 -13.82 -21.82 -14.55
N PRO A 49 -12.81 -20.94 -14.41
CA PRO A 49 -11.42 -21.33 -14.52
C PRO A 49 -11.05 -22.35 -13.43
N ILE A 50 -10.10 -23.24 -13.71
CA ILE A 50 -9.70 -24.30 -12.77
C ILE A 50 -9.16 -23.75 -11.44
N ASN A 51 -8.61 -22.53 -11.45
CA ASN A 51 -8.13 -21.80 -10.28
C ASN A 51 -9.16 -20.80 -9.72
N ALA A 52 -10.46 -20.92 -10.06
CA ALA A 52 -11.46 -19.93 -9.63
C ALA A 52 -11.50 -19.72 -8.12
N ALA A 53 -11.37 -20.80 -7.33
CA ALA A 53 -11.31 -20.71 -5.87
C ALA A 53 -10.10 -19.88 -5.40
N GLU A 54 -8.92 -20.09 -5.99
CA GLU A 54 -7.70 -19.34 -5.69
C GLU A 54 -7.84 -17.86 -6.11
N ILE A 55 -8.41 -17.60 -7.29
CA ILE A 55 -8.67 -16.25 -7.79
C ILE A 55 -9.62 -15.50 -6.86
N VAL A 56 -10.72 -16.14 -6.45
CA VAL A 56 -11.69 -15.54 -5.52
C VAL A 56 -11.04 -15.29 -4.16
N ALA A 57 -10.27 -16.23 -3.63
CA ALA A 57 -9.53 -16.05 -2.38
C ALA A 57 -8.53 -14.89 -2.47
N LYS A 58 -7.82 -14.76 -3.59
CA LYS A 58 -6.88 -13.67 -3.84
C LYS A 58 -7.59 -12.32 -3.98
N CYS A 59 -8.74 -12.27 -4.64
CA CYS A 59 -9.58 -11.08 -4.71
C CYS A 59 -10.10 -10.68 -3.32
N GLN A 60 -10.52 -11.63 -2.50
CA GLN A 60 -10.92 -11.37 -1.11
C GLN A 60 -9.74 -10.81 -0.29
N ALA A 61 -8.54 -11.34 -0.49
CA ALA A 61 -7.33 -10.85 0.17
C ALA A 61 -6.98 -9.39 -0.20
N LEU A 62 -7.34 -8.90 -1.40
CA LEU A 62 -7.14 -7.50 -1.78
C LEU A 62 -7.96 -6.51 -0.95
N HIS A 63 -9.04 -6.98 -0.31
CA HIS A 63 -9.89 -6.15 0.55
C HIS A 63 -9.51 -6.24 2.03
N VAL A 64 -8.55 -7.10 2.38
CA VAL A 64 -8.03 -7.17 3.74
C VAL A 64 -7.12 -5.96 3.95
N LEU A 65 -7.45 -5.15 4.96
CA LEU A 65 -6.56 -4.06 5.36
C LEU A 65 -5.22 -4.66 5.81
N PRO A 66 -4.09 -4.15 5.30
CA PRO A 66 -2.78 -4.59 5.77
C PRO A 66 -2.68 -4.27 7.26
N GLY A 67 -2.37 -5.30 8.03
CA GLY A 67 -2.22 -5.20 9.47
C GLY A 67 -1.19 -6.22 9.95
N PRO A 68 -0.65 -6.01 11.15
CA PRO A 68 0.20 -7.02 11.75
C PRO A 68 -0.61 -8.31 12.02
N PRO A 69 0.07 -9.46 12.19
CA PRO A 69 -0.63 -10.71 12.54
C PRO A 69 -1.37 -10.55 13.88
N SER A 70 -2.41 -11.35 14.10
CA SER A 70 -3.31 -11.21 15.26
C SER A 70 -2.59 -11.27 16.61
N ASN A 71 -1.50 -12.03 16.69
CA ASN A 71 -0.66 -12.18 17.88
C ASN A 71 0.45 -11.13 18.01
N PHE A 72 0.52 -10.14 17.14
CA PHE A 72 1.62 -9.16 17.13
C PHE A 72 1.78 -8.43 18.45
N HIS A 73 0.68 -8.13 19.14
CA HIS A 73 0.69 -7.42 20.42
C HIS A 73 1.03 -8.31 21.62
N GLU A 74 1.07 -9.63 21.42
CA GLU A 74 1.42 -10.60 22.47
C GLU A 74 2.94 -10.83 22.55
N ARG A 75 3.72 -10.23 21.65
CA ARG A 75 5.17 -10.41 21.61
C ARG A 75 5.83 -9.88 22.88
N VAL A 76 6.71 -10.70 23.46
CA VAL A 76 7.53 -10.34 24.62
C VAL A 76 8.89 -9.77 24.23
N GLU A 77 9.29 -9.99 22.98
CA GLU A 77 10.59 -9.67 22.40
C GLU A 77 10.40 -9.22 20.94
N SER A 78 11.28 -8.33 20.47
CA SER A 78 11.35 -7.92 19.07
C SER A 78 12.14 -8.93 18.25
N ASP A 79 11.72 -9.21 17.01
CA ASP A 79 12.49 -10.03 16.06
C ASP A 79 13.88 -9.43 15.73
N ARG A 80 14.08 -8.15 16.07
CA ARG A 80 15.36 -7.41 15.92
C ARG A 80 16.10 -7.27 17.25
N TYR A 81 15.70 -8.01 18.29
CA TYR A 81 16.45 -7.98 19.54
C TYR A 81 17.78 -8.70 19.37
N GLU A 82 18.82 -8.15 19.99
CA GLU A 82 20.15 -8.76 20.03
C GLU A 82 20.45 -9.17 21.49
N ALA A 83 20.78 -10.43 21.68
CA ALA A 83 20.90 -11.04 22.99
C ALA A 83 22.08 -10.45 23.78
N GLY A 84 21.79 -9.96 24.99
CA GLY A 84 22.77 -9.25 25.81
C GLY A 84 22.65 -7.73 25.73
N THR A 85 21.76 -7.21 24.87
CA THR A 85 21.35 -5.80 24.95
C THR A 85 20.61 -5.56 26.28
N PRO A 86 21.12 -4.68 27.16
CA PRO A 86 20.48 -4.38 28.44
C PRO A 86 19.18 -3.59 28.23
N PRO A 87 18.23 -3.65 29.18
CA PRO A 87 17.10 -2.73 29.23
C PRO A 87 17.57 -1.29 29.28
N ILE A 88 16.83 -0.37 28.68
CA ILE A 88 17.19 1.05 28.59
C ILE A 88 16.09 1.89 29.21
N LEU A 89 16.45 2.81 30.11
CA LEU A 89 15.58 3.86 30.60
C LEU A 89 16.09 5.20 30.08
N LEU A 90 15.30 5.83 29.20
CA LEU A 90 15.53 7.21 28.79
C LEU A 90 14.76 8.12 29.74
N LYS A 91 15.43 9.10 30.34
CA LYS A 91 14.82 10.00 31.30
C LYS A 91 14.61 11.40 30.73
N ASN A 92 13.54 12.05 31.18
CA ASN A 92 13.30 13.48 30.96
C ASN A 92 13.36 13.88 29.48
N ALA A 93 12.56 13.24 28.65
CA ALA A 93 12.47 13.52 27.23
C ALA A 93 11.17 14.26 26.88
N THR A 94 11.20 15.02 25.78
CA THR A 94 10.00 15.51 25.09
C THR A 94 9.64 14.53 23.98
N ILE A 95 8.59 13.75 24.16
CA ILE A 95 8.31 12.54 23.37
C ILE A 95 7.14 12.81 22.45
N TRP A 96 7.38 12.83 21.14
CA TRP A 96 6.30 12.83 20.16
C TRP A 96 5.91 11.40 19.84
N THR A 97 4.67 11.00 20.14
CA THR A 97 4.25 9.60 19.98
C THR A 97 3.67 9.29 18.60
N GLY A 98 3.31 10.33 17.84
CA GLY A 98 2.57 10.21 16.58
C GLY A 98 1.12 9.75 16.75
N ARG A 99 0.62 9.55 17.98
CA ARG A 99 -0.78 9.22 18.27
C ARG A 99 -1.65 10.48 18.24
N VAL A 100 -2.97 10.29 18.41
CA VAL A 100 -3.96 11.37 18.41
C VAL A 100 -3.80 12.25 17.15
N SER A 101 -3.93 11.60 15.99
CA SER A 101 -3.74 12.23 14.68
C SER A 101 -2.35 12.87 14.48
N GLY A 102 -1.33 12.40 15.20
CA GLY A 102 0.03 12.92 15.11
C GLY A 102 0.32 14.11 16.02
N HIS A 103 -0.54 14.45 16.97
CA HIS A 103 -0.38 15.64 17.82
C HIS A 103 -0.03 15.34 19.28
N GLU A 104 -0.01 14.08 19.69
CA GLU A 104 0.31 13.71 21.07
C GLU A 104 1.82 13.92 21.36
N VAL A 105 2.10 14.73 22.38
CA VAL A 105 3.42 14.95 22.96
C VAL A 105 3.34 14.66 24.46
N VAL A 106 4.27 13.86 24.95
CA VAL A 106 4.39 13.46 26.35
C VAL A 106 5.74 13.92 26.87
N VAL A 107 5.78 14.50 28.07
CA VAL A 107 7.04 14.80 28.76
C VAL A 107 7.25 13.74 29.83
N GLY A 108 8.40 13.07 29.82
CA GLY A 108 8.71 12.03 30.79
C GLY A 108 9.75 11.04 30.28
N ASP A 109 9.63 9.80 30.73
CA ASP A 109 10.62 8.76 30.53
C ASP A 109 10.15 7.73 29.49
N ILE A 110 11.09 6.99 28.88
CA ILE A 110 10.79 5.83 28.04
C ILE A 110 11.55 4.63 28.58
N PHE A 111 10.84 3.57 28.90
CA PHE A 111 11.46 2.31 29.28
C PHE A 111 11.38 1.30 28.14
N LEU A 112 12.53 0.77 27.73
CA LEU A 112 12.68 -0.21 26.67
C LEU A 112 13.29 -1.49 27.22
N ASP A 113 12.73 -2.62 26.82
CA ASP A 113 13.29 -3.93 27.10
C ASP A 113 13.05 -4.86 25.91
N LYS A 114 14.05 -5.68 25.59
CA LYS A 114 14.00 -6.66 24.49
C LYS A 114 13.59 -6.07 23.13
N GLY A 115 14.03 -4.84 22.85
CA GLY A 115 13.70 -4.12 21.62
C GLY A 115 12.24 -3.66 21.54
N LEU A 116 11.51 -3.65 22.65
CA LEU A 116 10.13 -3.19 22.76
C LEU A 116 10.04 -2.02 23.74
N ILE A 117 9.15 -1.07 23.45
CA ILE A 117 8.77 -0.03 24.39
C ILE A 117 7.81 -0.65 25.41
N LYS A 118 8.15 -0.61 26.69
CA LYS A 118 7.36 -1.16 27.78
C LYS A 118 6.46 -0.11 28.42
N GLU A 119 6.94 1.12 28.55
CA GLU A 119 6.22 2.24 29.18
C GLU A 119 6.73 3.59 28.63
N ILE A 120 5.85 4.60 28.60
CA ILE A 120 6.13 5.98 28.18
C ILE A 120 5.50 6.94 29.20
N GLY A 121 6.22 7.98 29.61
CA GLY A 121 5.74 9.01 30.54
C GLY A 121 6.24 8.76 31.96
N ASP A 122 5.33 8.56 32.91
CA ASP A 122 5.69 8.32 34.32
C ASP A 122 6.04 6.84 34.56
N VAL A 123 7.31 6.50 34.33
CA VAL A 123 7.81 5.13 34.52
C VAL A 123 7.96 4.83 36.01
N LYS A 124 7.10 3.96 36.54
CA LYS A 124 7.07 3.63 37.97
C LYS A 124 8.30 2.83 38.40
N GLN A 125 8.90 3.22 39.53
CA GLN A 125 10.03 2.51 40.13
C GLN A 125 9.74 1.02 40.37
N SER A 126 8.53 0.67 40.79
CA SER A 126 8.12 -0.72 41.02
C SER A 126 8.19 -1.61 39.77
N MET A 127 8.09 -1.04 38.56
CA MET A 127 8.33 -1.77 37.32
C MET A 127 9.82 -2.06 37.14
N LEU A 128 10.66 -1.05 37.39
CA LEU A 128 12.11 -1.12 37.22
C LEU A 128 12.78 -2.09 38.19
N ASP A 129 12.23 -2.25 39.39
CA ASP A 129 12.76 -3.14 40.44
C ASP A 129 12.83 -4.62 40.00
N SER A 130 12.07 -5.01 38.98
CA SER A 130 12.09 -6.36 38.41
C SER A 130 13.24 -6.60 37.42
N TYR A 131 13.95 -5.56 37.02
CA TYR A 131 15.04 -5.61 36.05
C TYR A 131 16.39 -5.42 36.72
N LYS A 132 17.43 -5.96 36.09
CA LYS A 132 18.84 -5.79 36.49
C LYS A 132 19.58 -5.07 35.37
N ASP A 133 20.64 -4.35 35.75
CA ASP A 133 21.58 -3.73 34.82
C ASP A 133 20.90 -2.79 33.79
N ILE A 134 19.87 -2.05 34.22
CA ILE A 134 19.21 -1.05 33.38
C ILE A 134 20.22 0.03 33.00
N LEU A 135 20.39 0.25 31.70
CA LEU A 135 21.14 1.38 31.17
C LEU A 135 20.26 2.63 31.25
N VAL A 136 20.60 3.55 32.16
CA VAL A 136 19.90 4.83 32.31
C VAL A 136 20.60 5.88 31.45
N LEU A 137 19.85 6.56 30.58
CA LEU A 137 20.31 7.66 29.75
C LEU A 137 19.45 8.89 30.03
N GLU A 138 20.08 10.03 30.28
CA GLU A 138 19.40 11.30 30.50
C GLU A 138 19.24 12.02 29.15
N ALA A 139 18.01 12.42 28.80
CA ALA A 139 17.71 13.12 27.55
C ALA A 139 17.70 14.65 27.72
N GLU A 140 17.73 15.19 28.94
CA GLU A 140 17.83 16.63 29.23
C GLU A 140 16.75 17.49 28.53
N GLY A 141 15.54 16.94 28.38
CA GLY A 141 14.40 17.57 27.70
C GLY A 141 14.42 17.44 26.18
N ALA A 142 15.43 16.77 25.60
CA ALA A 142 15.55 16.60 24.16
C ALA A 142 14.35 15.87 23.54
N TRP A 143 14.14 16.13 22.24
CA TRP A 143 13.04 15.54 21.51
C TRP A 143 13.36 14.10 21.12
N ILE A 144 12.41 13.22 21.40
CA ILE A 144 12.42 11.82 20.94
C ILE A 144 11.19 11.62 20.04
N THR A 145 11.44 11.08 18.85
CA THR A 145 10.41 10.80 17.86
C THR A 145 10.45 9.34 17.41
N PRO A 146 9.38 8.79 16.82
CA PRO A 146 9.46 7.51 16.15
C PRO A 146 10.42 7.62 14.97
N GLY A 147 11.19 6.56 14.72
CA GLY A 147 12.07 6.52 13.57
C GLY A 147 11.30 6.71 12.26
N ILE A 148 11.89 7.44 11.31
CA ILE A 148 11.25 7.73 10.03
C ILE A 148 11.14 6.45 9.21
N VAL A 149 9.98 6.30 8.56
CA VAL A 149 9.68 5.21 7.62
C VAL A 149 9.62 5.79 6.21
N ASP A 150 10.63 5.49 5.40
CA ASP A 150 10.66 5.83 3.99
C ASP A 150 9.85 4.79 3.19
N MET A 151 8.74 5.22 2.59
CA MET A 151 7.82 4.32 1.89
C MET A 151 8.21 4.08 0.42
N HIS A 152 9.15 4.84 -0.12
CA HIS A 152 9.60 4.74 -1.50
C HIS A 152 11.08 5.11 -1.60
N SER A 153 11.94 4.11 -1.53
CA SER A 153 13.38 4.30 -1.52
C SER A 153 14.08 3.51 -2.63
N HIS A 154 15.25 3.99 -3.04
CA HIS A 154 16.22 3.23 -3.84
C HIS A 154 17.50 2.92 -3.06
N LEU A 155 17.45 3.09 -1.74
CA LEU A 155 18.55 2.81 -0.82
C LEU A 155 19.12 1.40 -1.01
N GLY A 156 20.42 1.29 -1.23
CA GLY A 156 21.12 0.02 -1.45
C GLY A 156 21.05 -0.52 -2.89
N VAL A 157 20.12 -0.09 -3.74
CA VAL A 157 20.09 -0.45 -5.17
C VAL A 157 20.58 0.68 -6.09
N ASP A 158 20.59 1.90 -5.56
CA ASP A 158 21.15 3.11 -6.18
C ASP A 158 22.24 3.69 -5.26
N SER A 159 23.41 3.04 -5.30
CA SER A 159 24.43 3.23 -4.27
C SER A 159 25.07 4.62 -4.28
N VAL A 160 25.44 5.12 -3.10
CA VAL A 160 26.25 6.33 -2.94
C VAL A 160 27.63 5.96 -2.36
N PRO A 161 28.76 6.44 -2.95
CA PRO A 161 28.84 7.12 -4.24
C PRO A 161 28.48 6.18 -5.40
N GLU A 162 27.97 6.77 -6.49
CA GLU A 162 27.67 6.00 -7.70
C GLU A 162 28.98 5.51 -8.34
N LEU A 163 29.06 4.22 -8.63
CA LEU A 163 30.18 3.60 -9.34
C LEU A 163 29.68 2.99 -10.64
N ARG A 164 30.58 2.83 -11.61
CA ARG A 164 30.22 2.15 -12.86
C ARG A 164 29.82 0.70 -12.55
N GLY A 165 28.56 0.38 -12.80
CA GLY A 165 28.00 -0.95 -12.57
C GLY A 165 27.39 -1.17 -11.18
N SER A 166 27.23 -0.13 -10.36
CA SER A 166 26.58 -0.24 -9.05
C SER A 166 25.08 0.06 -9.05
N GLY A 167 24.51 0.42 -10.21
CA GLY A 167 23.09 0.71 -10.36
C GLY A 167 22.29 -0.55 -10.67
N ASP A 168 21.51 -1.00 -9.69
CA ASP A 168 20.59 -2.15 -9.77
C ASP A 168 19.11 -1.73 -9.67
N THR A 169 18.83 -0.43 -9.76
CA THR A 169 17.49 0.16 -9.62
C THR A 169 16.49 -0.26 -10.71
N ASN A 170 16.93 -0.39 -11.96
CA ASN A 170 16.08 -0.70 -13.11
C ASN A 170 16.68 -1.82 -13.98
N SER A 171 15.83 -2.67 -14.57
CA SER A 171 16.28 -3.73 -15.47
C SER A 171 15.86 -3.45 -16.91
N LEU A 172 16.69 -2.71 -17.65
CA LEU A 172 16.42 -2.24 -19.02
C LEU A 172 16.39 -3.36 -20.08
N LYS A 173 16.26 -4.64 -19.69
CA LYS A 173 16.26 -5.81 -20.58
C LYS A 173 14.85 -6.31 -20.93
N GLY A 174 13.80 -5.70 -20.40
CA GLY A 174 12.43 -6.00 -20.76
C GLY A 174 11.43 -5.08 -20.07
N LEU A 175 10.25 -4.92 -20.66
CA LEU A 175 9.21 -4.03 -20.12
C LEU A 175 8.39 -4.66 -18.97
N VAL A 176 8.41 -5.98 -18.86
CA VAL A 176 7.59 -6.76 -17.92
C VAL A 176 8.49 -7.81 -17.27
N LEU A 177 8.99 -7.50 -16.06
CA LEU A 177 9.95 -8.34 -15.35
C LEU A 177 9.50 -8.65 -13.91
N PRO A 178 8.25 -9.08 -13.64
CA PRO A 178 7.71 -9.17 -12.26
C PRO A 178 8.44 -10.17 -11.34
N TRP A 179 9.33 -11.01 -11.88
CA TRP A 179 10.08 -12.00 -11.12
C TRP A 179 11.33 -11.47 -10.43
N LEU A 180 11.92 -10.34 -10.84
CA LEU A 180 13.05 -9.79 -10.07
C LEU A 180 12.57 -9.20 -8.75
N ARG A 181 13.52 -8.90 -7.87
CA ARG A 181 13.28 -8.34 -6.55
C ARG A 181 14.37 -7.34 -6.24
N SER A 182 14.03 -6.19 -5.66
CA SER A 182 15.05 -5.23 -5.22
C SER A 182 16.05 -5.85 -4.23
N LEU A 183 15.60 -6.81 -3.41
CA LEU A 183 16.45 -7.60 -2.51
C LEU A 183 17.66 -8.22 -3.21
N ASP A 184 17.50 -8.66 -4.47
CA ASP A 184 18.56 -9.37 -5.19
C ASP A 184 19.66 -8.43 -5.72
N GLY A 185 19.40 -7.12 -5.73
CA GLY A 185 20.36 -6.08 -6.14
C GLY A 185 20.84 -5.19 -4.98
N LEU A 186 20.57 -5.58 -3.73
CA LEU A 186 20.99 -4.78 -2.58
C LEU A 186 22.50 -4.85 -2.36
N ASN A 187 23.15 -3.69 -2.42
CA ASN A 187 24.52 -3.50 -1.98
C ASN A 187 24.56 -3.23 -0.47
N THR A 188 24.96 -4.24 0.31
CA THR A 188 25.06 -4.13 1.79
C THR A 188 26.16 -3.17 2.28
N HIS A 189 27.03 -2.69 1.39
CA HIS A 189 28.13 -1.76 1.72
C HIS A 189 27.86 -0.34 1.22
N ASP A 190 26.61 -0.03 0.86
CA ASP A 190 26.22 1.31 0.44
C ASP A 190 26.36 2.32 1.59
N GLU A 191 27.14 3.40 1.40
CA GLU A 191 27.31 4.45 2.41
C GLU A 191 26.00 5.23 2.65
N ALA A 192 25.06 5.18 1.71
CA ALA A 192 23.75 5.80 1.86
C ALA A 192 23.01 5.29 3.12
N TYR A 193 23.25 4.05 3.57
CA TYR A 193 22.66 3.56 4.83
C TYR A 193 23.02 4.44 6.01
N ARG A 194 24.30 4.80 6.15
CA ARG A 194 24.79 5.63 7.27
C ARG A 194 24.21 7.04 7.19
N LEU A 195 24.11 7.57 5.97
CA LEU A 195 23.51 8.89 5.71
C LEU A 195 22.01 8.89 6.08
N SER A 196 21.24 7.91 5.62
CA SER A 196 19.82 7.77 5.94
C SER A 196 19.58 7.59 7.45
N ILE A 197 20.38 6.75 8.11
CA ILE A 197 20.32 6.56 9.57
C ILE A 197 20.63 7.87 10.29
N SER A 198 21.60 8.66 9.82
CA SER A 198 21.93 9.96 10.42
C SER A 198 20.81 10.99 10.33
N GLY A 199 19.95 10.89 9.31
CA GLY A 199 18.72 11.68 9.17
C GLY A 199 17.52 11.13 9.95
N GLY A 200 17.69 10.03 10.68
CA GLY A 200 16.64 9.42 11.50
C GLY A 200 15.74 8.41 10.77
N VAL A 201 16.11 7.99 9.55
CA VAL A 201 15.42 6.89 8.85
C VAL A 201 15.78 5.56 9.49
N THR A 202 14.77 4.82 9.94
CA THR A 202 14.94 3.51 10.57
C THR A 202 14.40 2.37 9.70
N THR A 203 13.44 2.67 8.83
CA THR A 203 12.80 1.70 7.93
C THR A 203 12.71 2.30 6.54
N ALA A 204 13.02 1.53 5.51
CA ALA A 204 12.88 1.94 4.13
C ALA A 204 12.24 0.83 3.29
N ASN A 205 11.27 1.17 2.47
CA ASN A 205 10.70 0.27 1.48
C ASN A 205 11.44 0.48 0.15
N VAL A 206 12.37 -0.43 -0.14
CA VAL A 206 13.20 -0.38 -1.33
C VAL A 206 12.41 -0.92 -2.52
N LEU A 207 12.29 -0.06 -3.52
CA LEU A 207 11.52 -0.28 -4.73
C LEU A 207 12.43 -0.24 -5.94
N PRO A 208 12.08 -0.98 -7.01
CA PRO A 208 12.70 -0.73 -8.29
C PRO A 208 12.28 0.65 -8.81
N GLY A 209 13.05 1.16 -9.76
CA GLY A 209 12.74 2.41 -10.43
C GLY A 209 11.54 2.32 -11.35
N SER A 210 11.32 3.41 -12.09
CA SER A 210 10.14 3.63 -12.92
C SER A 210 10.35 3.30 -14.41
N ALA A 211 11.50 2.73 -14.79
CA ALA A 211 11.81 2.48 -16.21
C ALA A 211 10.99 1.33 -16.81
N ASP A 212 10.52 0.39 -15.99
CA ASP A 212 9.82 -0.82 -16.43
C ASP A 212 8.29 -0.64 -16.29
N ALA A 213 7.50 -1.14 -17.26
CA ALA A 213 6.04 -0.95 -17.29
C ALA A 213 5.31 -1.82 -16.25
N ILE A 214 5.77 -3.05 -16.03
CA ILE A 214 5.34 -3.91 -14.93
C ILE A 214 6.57 -4.28 -14.12
N VAL A 215 6.59 -3.73 -12.91
CA VAL A 215 7.76 -3.68 -12.06
C VAL A 215 7.82 -4.87 -11.09
N HIS A 216 9.04 -5.12 -10.63
CA HIS A 216 9.51 -6.18 -9.74
C HIS A 216 8.91 -6.15 -8.33
N ARG A 217 9.21 -7.19 -7.53
CA ARG A 217 8.77 -7.28 -6.12
C ARG A 217 9.56 -6.33 -5.20
N ARG A 218 8.81 -5.65 -4.32
CA ARG A 218 9.30 -4.69 -3.30
C ARG A 218 10.01 -5.42 -2.16
N THR A 219 10.96 -4.74 -1.51
CA THR A 219 11.67 -5.26 -0.32
C THR A 219 11.67 -4.21 0.78
N SER A 220 11.20 -4.56 1.97
CA SER A 220 11.28 -3.67 3.13
C SER A 220 12.58 -3.94 3.89
N LEU A 221 13.40 -2.90 4.04
CA LEU A 221 14.59 -2.88 4.86
C LEU A 221 14.32 -2.21 6.20
N TYR A 222 14.86 -2.82 7.24
CA TYR A 222 14.86 -2.29 8.58
C TYR A 222 16.32 -2.13 9.02
N HIS A 223 16.70 -0.93 9.41
CA HIS A 223 18.04 -0.69 9.92
C HIS A 223 18.12 -1.18 11.35
N GLN A 224 19.03 -2.12 11.60
CA GLN A 224 19.45 -2.50 12.93
C GLN A 224 20.81 -1.87 13.16
N THR A 225 20.88 -0.91 14.07
CA THR A 225 22.16 -0.37 14.49
C THR A 225 22.91 -1.46 15.26
N ALA A 226 24.18 -1.66 14.91
CA ALA A 226 25.08 -2.57 15.62
C ALA A 226 25.07 -2.28 17.13
N PRO A 227 25.43 -3.25 18.00
CA PRO A 227 25.36 -3.11 19.47
C PRO A 227 26.07 -1.86 20.04
N TYR A 228 26.93 -1.20 19.27
CA TYR A 228 27.72 -0.03 19.63
C TYR A 228 27.31 1.30 18.97
N ASP A 229 26.32 1.36 18.08
CA ASP A 229 25.92 2.60 17.37
C ASP A 229 24.41 2.88 17.52
N ARG A 230 23.91 2.84 18.77
CA ARG A 230 22.48 2.88 19.10
C ARG A 230 21.90 4.29 18.92
N LYS A 231 21.57 4.68 17.68
CA LYS A 231 20.87 5.93 17.40
C LYS A 231 19.37 5.79 17.63
N ILE A 232 18.96 5.99 18.87
CA ILE A 232 17.69 6.66 19.14
C ILE A 232 17.84 8.07 18.56
N VAL A 233 16.90 8.52 17.75
CA VAL A 233 16.94 9.86 17.16
C VAL A 233 16.58 10.84 18.28
N ILE A 234 17.60 11.25 19.02
CA ILE A 234 17.53 12.34 19.99
C ILE A 234 17.81 13.62 19.22
N ILE A 235 16.77 14.42 18.99
CA ILE A 235 16.94 15.75 18.41
C ILE A 235 17.18 16.70 19.59
N PRO A 236 18.40 17.24 19.76
CA PRO A 236 18.67 18.17 20.84
C PRO A 236 17.74 19.38 20.71
N GLY A 237 17.07 19.74 21.81
CA GLY A 237 16.32 20.98 21.90
C GLY A 237 17.29 22.16 21.99
N SER A 238 17.05 23.19 21.18
CA SER A 238 17.71 24.50 21.28
C SER A 238 17.32 25.25 22.56
#